data_AF-A0A7V8NXM0-F1
#
_entry.id   AF-A0A7V8NXM0-F1
#
_cell.length_a   1.000
_cell.length_b   1.000
_cell.length_c   1.000
_cell.angle_alpha   90.00
_cell.angle_beta   90.00
_cell.angle_gamma   90.00
#
_symmetry.space_group_name_H-M   'P 1'
#
loop_
_entity.id
_entity.type
_entity.pdbx_description
1 polymer ?
#
loop_
_entity_poly.entity_id
_entity_poly.type
_entity_poly.pdbx_seq_one_letter_code
_entity_poly.pdbx_strand_id
1 'polypeptide(L)' 'RVGEITERGADEHIDKLTKKYIGQDKYPYRGPGEVRVIYKIEPEHTYAMGS' A
#
# COMPACT_ATOMS: atom_id res chain seq x y z
N ARG A 1 -12.76 -8.14 6.52
CA ARG A 1 -13.64 -7.27 5.70
C ARG A 1 -12.90 -6.01 5.25
N VAL A 2 -13.36 -5.31 4.20
CA VAL A 2 -12.80 -4.00 3.78
C VAL A 2 -13.44 -2.89 4.60
N GLY A 3 -12.63 -2.13 5.35
CA GLY A 3 -13.09 -1.00 6.16
C GLY A 3 -13.07 0.34 5.42
N GLU A 4 -12.14 0.53 4.48
CA GLU A 4 -12.06 1.76 3.67
C GLU A 4 -11.38 1.46 2.33
N ILE A 5 -11.84 2.17 1.29
CA ILE A 5 -11.18 2.25 -0.02
C ILE A 5 -11.01 3.74 -0.32
N THR A 6 -9.78 4.21 -0.52
CA THR A 6 -9.52 5.65 -0.76
C THR A 6 -8.31 5.90 -1.65
N GLU A 7 -8.43 6.91 -2.51
CA GLU A 7 -7.31 7.46 -3.30
C GLU A 7 -6.52 8.52 -2.50
N ARG A 8 -7.15 9.11 -1.47
CA ARG A 8 -6.54 10.18 -0.69
C ARG A 8 -5.31 9.66 0.06
N GLY A 9 -4.15 10.23 -0.24
CA GLY A 9 -2.88 9.83 0.39
C GLY A 9 -2.25 8.57 -0.21
N ALA A 10 -2.82 8.01 -1.28
CA ALA A 10 -2.38 6.75 -1.86
C ALA A 10 -1.01 6.86 -2.55
N ASP A 11 -0.72 8.03 -3.13
CA ASP A 11 0.56 8.31 -3.77
C ASP A 11 1.69 8.47 -2.75
N GLU A 12 1.45 9.20 -1.66
CA GLU A 12 2.41 9.33 -0.56
C GLU A 12 2.62 8.00 0.17
N HIS A 13 1.59 7.16 0.22
CA HIS A 13 1.69 5.83 0.82
C HIS A 13 2.59 4.90 0.00
N ILE A 14 2.47 4.88 -1.33
CA ILE A 14 3.36 4.07 -2.17
C ILE A 14 4.81 4.58 -2.13
N ASP A 15 5.04 5.89 -2.01
CA ASP A 15 6.39 6.45 -1.84
C ASP A 15 7.04 5.99 -0.53
N LYS A 16 6.28 5.93 0.58
CA LYS A 16 6.76 5.36 1.85
C LYS A 16 7.13 3.88 1.73
N LEU A 17 6.31 3.09 1.04
CA LEU A 17 6.60 1.68 0.79
C LEU A 17 7.82 1.51 -0.12
N THR A 18 7.97 2.38 -1.12
CA THR A 18 9.15 2.39 -2.01
C THR A 18 10.41 2.64 -1.21
N LYS A 19 10.41 3.62 -0.31
CA LYS A 19 11.55 3.87 0.55
C LYS A 19 11.91 2.67 1.43
N LYS A 20 10.88 2.01 1.98
CA LYS A 20 11.06 0.85 2.87
C LYS A 20 11.58 -0.40 2.14
N TYR A 21 11.10 -0.68 0.93
CA TYR A 21 11.30 -1.98 0.26
C TYR A 21 12.17 -1.92 -1.00
N ILE A 22 12.29 -0.75 -1.64
CA ILE A 22 13.03 -0.54 -2.90
C ILE A 22 14.24 0.38 -2.67
N GLY A 23 14.28 1.14 -1.57
CA GLY A 23 15.38 2.05 -1.24
C GLY A 23 15.39 3.35 -2.05
N GLN A 24 14.30 3.65 -2.77
CA GLN A 24 14.12 4.90 -3.52
C GLN A 24 13.04 5.76 -2.85
N ASP A 25 13.13 7.08 -2.98
CA ASP A 25 12.17 8.00 -2.33
C ASP A 25 10.82 8.08 -3.04
N LYS A 26 10.77 7.80 -4.35
CA LYS A 26 9.54 7.84 -5.17
C LYS A 26 9.33 6.56 -5.93
N TYR A 27 8.08 6.13 -6.08
CA TYR A 27 7.75 4.91 -6.79
C TYR A 27 8.17 4.97 -8.27
N PRO A 28 9.14 4.15 -8.73
CA PRO A 28 9.76 4.30 -10.05
C PRO A 28 8.90 3.73 -11.19
N TYR A 29 7.86 2.97 -10.88
CA TYR A 29 7.03 2.25 -11.88
C TYR A 29 5.66 2.89 -12.09
N ARG A 30 5.51 4.20 -11.79
CA ARG A 30 4.24 4.91 -12.02
C ARG A 30 4.03 5.15 -13.52
N GLY A 31 2.89 4.69 -14.04
CA GLY A 31 2.43 4.96 -15.40
C GLY A 31 1.56 6.23 -15.50
N PRO A 32 1.49 6.86 -16.70
CA PRO A 32 0.57 7.96 -16.93
C PRO A 32 -0.89 7.49 -16.82
N GLY A 33 -1.71 8.24 -16.08
CA GLY A 33 -3.13 7.93 -15.89
C GLY A 33 -3.42 6.83 -14.86
N GLU A 34 -2.42 6.29 -14.19
CA GLU A 34 -2.64 5.34 -13.09
C GLU A 34 -3.23 6.05 -11.87
N VAL A 35 -4.32 5.50 -11.34
CA VAL A 35 -4.90 5.91 -10.06
C VAL A 35 -4.53 4.90 -8.99
N ARG A 36 -3.85 5.36 -7.94
CA ARG A 36 -3.47 4.52 -6.80
C ARG A 36 -4.56 4.54 -5.74
N VAL A 37 -4.87 3.38 -5.18
CA VAL A 37 -5.91 3.21 -4.16
C VAL A 37 -5.34 2.48 -2.95
N ILE A 38 -5.68 2.95 -1.75
CA ILE A 38 -5.44 2.25 -0.49
C ILE A 38 -6.68 1.45 -0.12
N TYR A 39 -6.48 0.18 0.19
CA TYR A 39 -7.47 -0.68 0.81
C TYR A 39 -7.10 -0.91 2.28
N LYS A 40 -7.98 -0.50 3.21
CA LYS A 40 -7.82 -0.82 4.63
C LYS A 40 -8.63 -2.06 4.94
N ILE A 41 -7.93 -3.13 5.31
CA ILE A 41 -8.54 -4.42 5.63
C ILE A 41 -8.61 -4.59 7.14
N GLU A 42 -9.81 -4.86 7.64
CA GLU A 42 -10.00 -5.28 9.01
C GLU A 42 -9.76 -6.79 9.09
N PRO A 43 -8.75 -7.23 9.86
CA PRO A 43 -8.45 -8.64 10.02
C PRO A 43 -9.58 -9.33 10.78
N GLU A 44 -10.02 -10.48 10.30
CA GLU A 44 -11.03 -11.29 10.98
C GLU A 44 -10.39 -12.42 11.77
N HIS A 45 -9.37 -13.06 11.19
CA HIS A 45 -8.59 -14.12 11.81
C HIS A 45 -7.13 -13.98 11.36
N THR A 46 -6.19 -14.26 12.27
CA THR A 46 -4.76 -14.29 11.97
C THR A 46 -4.19 -15.64 12.37
N TYR A 47 -3.46 -16.27 11.47
CA TYR A 47 -2.74 -17.51 11.74
C TYR A 47 -1.24 -17.22 11.62
N ALA A 48 -0.46 -17.65 12.59
CA ALA A 48 0.99 -17.62 12.53
C ALA A 48 1.50 -19.06 12.60
N MET A 49 2.28 -19.49 11.61
CA MET A 49 3.05 -20.72 11.71
C MET A 49 4.46 -20.34 12.16
N GLY A 50 4.80 -20.71 13.40
CA GLY A 50 6.13 -20.49 13.97
C GLY A 50 6.93 -21.78 14.01
N SER A 51 8.21 -21.67 13.70
CA SER A 51 9.28 -22.61 14.06
C SER A 51 10.11 -22.02 15.19
#